data_AF-A0A6A5T0W8-F1
#
_entry.id   AF-A0A6A5T0W8-F1
#
_cell.length_a   1.000
_cell.length_b   1.000
_cell.length_c   1.000
_cell.angle_alpha   90.00
_cell.angle_beta   90.00
_cell.angle_gamma   90.00
#
_symmetry.space_group_name_H-M   'P 1'
#
loop_
_entity.id
_entity.type
_entity.pdbx_description
1 polymer ?
#
loop_
_entity_poly.entity_id
_entity_poly.type
_entity_poly.pdbx_seq_one_letter_code
_entity_poly.pdbx_strand_id
1 'polypeptide(L)'
;MHDRLGYIHNSGTCIPRAQNPEGHRVPWLTLSITLSTDVNYVELYTVTGNHLGSQACVRNNNLLGAGTSLPAWDPKGVRKAFTIFGNLTADPRFANSITLLENYGMEGVRAVDPASTALAPEEREYPVIASPILWWDGDDEQTTKDAYKYATAMRDALYTGVDKSNKKHHCYVNYANGD
;
A
#
# COMPACT_ATOMS: atom_id res chain seq x y z
N MET A 1 7.81 -32.04 0.20
CA MET A 1 7.50 -30.94 1.15
C MET A 1 6.54 -30.01 0.45
N HIS A 2 5.32 -29.86 0.95
CA HIS A 2 4.35 -28.90 0.42
C HIS A 2 4.42 -27.68 1.35
N ASP A 3 5.18 -26.67 0.93
CA ASP A 3 5.17 -25.37 1.61
C ASP A 3 3.85 -24.69 1.27
N ARG A 4 2.89 -24.79 2.20
CA ARG A 4 1.61 -24.06 2.12
C ARG A 4 1.88 -22.63 2.56
N LEU A 5 1.99 -21.72 1.60
CA LEU A 5 1.97 -20.29 1.89
C LEU A 5 0.53 -19.88 2.26
N GLY A 6 0.41 -19.19 3.39
CA GLY A 6 -0.84 -18.75 4.00
C GLY A 6 -1.60 -17.72 3.18
N TYR A 7 -2.78 -17.36 3.71
CA TYR A 7 -3.81 -16.50 3.13
C TYR A 7 -3.26 -15.22 2.50
N ILE A 8 -3.62 -14.98 1.23
CA ILE A 8 -3.35 -13.73 0.51
C ILE A 8 -4.66 -12.98 0.37
N HIS A 9 -4.75 -11.80 0.99
CA HIS A 9 -5.83 -10.85 0.74
C HIS A 9 -5.42 -9.93 -0.41
N ASN A 10 -6.11 -10.03 -1.55
CA ASN A 10 -5.98 -9.08 -2.64
C ASN A 10 -7.26 -8.23 -2.70
N SER A 11 -7.20 -7.01 -2.17
CA SER A 11 -8.28 -6.03 -2.30
C SER A 11 -8.07 -5.22 -3.57
N GLY A 12 -8.41 -5.80 -4.72
CA GLY A 12 -8.34 -5.13 -6.01
C GLY A 12 -9.42 -5.65 -6.94
N THR A 13 -10.54 -4.92 -7.07
CA THR A 13 -11.35 -4.86 -8.30
C THR A 13 -12.43 -3.77 -8.22
N CYS A 14 -12.69 -3.17 -9.39
CA CYS A 14 -13.29 -1.88 -9.70
C CYS A 14 -14.75 -1.61 -9.25
N ILE A 15 -15.04 -0.31 -9.18
CA ILE A 15 -16.33 0.35 -8.91
C ILE A 15 -17.36 0.04 -10.02
N PRO A 16 -18.60 -0.37 -9.69
CA PRO A 16 -19.73 -0.19 -10.59
C PRO A 16 -20.21 1.27 -10.52
N ARG A 17 -20.23 1.94 -11.68
CA ARG A 17 -20.84 3.27 -11.87
C ARG A 17 -22.27 3.26 -11.32
N ALA A 18 -22.57 4.14 -10.38
CA ALA A 18 -23.95 4.48 -10.03
C ALA A 18 -24.14 5.99 -10.15
N GLN A 19 -24.92 6.41 -11.15
CA GLN A 19 -25.56 7.72 -11.16
C GLN A 19 -26.78 7.65 -10.24
N ASN A 20 -26.86 8.49 -9.21
CA ASN A 20 -28.12 9.17 -8.86
C ASN A 20 -27.86 10.39 -7.95
N PRO A 21 -28.58 11.51 -8.13
CA PRO A 21 -28.55 12.66 -7.24
C PRO A 21 -29.45 12.42 -6.02
N GLU A 22 -29.30 13.27 -5.01
CA GLU A 22 -30.09 13.35 -3.77
C GLU A 22 -29.52 12.63 -2.53
N GLY A 23 -28.98 13.45 -1.61
CA GLY A 23 -29.33 13.36 -0.19
C GLY A 23 -28.55 12.37 0.68
N HIS A 24 -27.32 12.75 1.04
CA HIS A 24 -26.64 12.46 2.31
C HIS A 24 -26.83 11.06 2.93
N ARG A 25 -26.09 10.08 2.39
CA ARG A 25 -25.40 9.03 3.14
C ARG A 25 -24.20 8.62 2.28
N VAL A 26 -22.98 8.77 2.78
CA VAL A 26 -21.78 8.28 2.06
C VAL A 26 -21.97 6.77 1.94
N PRO A 27 -22.23 6.20 0.75
CA PRO A 27 -22.42 4.77 0.64
C PRO A 27 -21.07 4.16 0.96
N TRP A 28 -21.01 3.30 1.97
CA TRP A 28 -19.88 2.37 2.06
C TRP A 28 -19.92 1.58 0.76
N LEU A 29 -19.05 1.93 -0.19
CA LEU A 29 -18.82 1.13 -1.38
C LEU A 29 -18.59 -0.31 -0.90
N THR A 30 -19.36 -1.26 -1.42
CA THR A 30 -19.21 -2.67 -1.05
C THR A 30 -17.79 -3.08 -1.40
N LEU A 31 -16.95 -3.29 -0.38
CA LEU A 31 -15.63 -3.88 -0.57
C LEU A 31 -15.82 -5.28 -1.17
N SER A 32 -15.39 -5.46 -2.41
CA SER A 32 -15.26 -6.78 -3.00
C SER A 32 -13.99 -7.41 -2.41
N ILE A 33 -14.14 -8.56 -1.76
CA ILE A 33 -13.02 -9.32 -1.19
C ILE A 33 -12.83 -10.56 -2.05
N THR A 34 -11.64 -10.71 -2.62
CA THR A 34 -11.23 -11.96 -3.28
C THR A 34 -10.30 -12.72 -2.34
N LEU A 35 -10.68 -13.95 -1.99
CA LEU A 35 -9.87 -14.85 -1.18
C LEU A 35 -9.34 -15.98 -2.05
N SER A 36 -8.03 -16.15 -2.08
CA SER A 36 -7.38 -17.30 -2.71
C SER A 36 -6.68 -18.14 -1.65
N THR A 37 -6.97 -19.44 -1.61
CA THR A 37 -6.36 -20.42 -0.72
C THR A 37 -5.69 -21.52 -1.54
N ASP A 38 -4.71 -22.21 -0.96
CA ASP A 38 -3.99 -23.33 -1.60
C ASP A 38 -3.37 -22.96 -2.97
N VAL A 39 -2.84 -21.75 -3.08
CA VAL A 39 -2.20 -21.22 -4.29
C VAL A 39 -0.90 -21.97 -4.56
N ASN A 40 -0.73 -22.49 -5.78
CA ASN A 40 0.54 -23.07 -6.18
C ASN A 40 1.60 -21.97 -6.24
N TYR A 41 2.82 -22.24 -5.75
CA TYR A 41 3.91 -21.26 -5.74
C TYR A 41 4.14 -20.62 -7.11
N VAL A 42 4.04 -21.40 -8.20
CA VAL A 42 4.22 -20.88 -9.57
C VAL A 42 3.10 -19.94 -10.02
N GLU A 43 1.95 -19.91 -9.33
CA GLU A 43 0.80 -19.04 -9.63
C GLU A 43 0.74 -17.81 -8.71
N LEU A 44 1.62 -17.73 -7.72
CA LEU A 44 1.63 -16.68 -6.71
C LEU A 44 1.69 -15.28 -7.34
N TYR A 45 2.51 -15.12 -8.37
CA TYR A 45 2.67 -13.85 -9.09
C TYR A 45 1.37 -13.43 -9.81
N THR A 46 0.57 -14.38 -10.28
CA THR A 46 -0.73 -14.07 -10.89
C THR A 46 -1.74 -13.66 -9.84
N VAL A 47 -1.87 -14.42 -8.75
CA VAL A 47 -2.86 -14.17 -7.68
C VAL A 47 -2.60 -12.84 -6.96
N THR A 48 -1.33 -12.46 -6.83
CA THR A 48 -0.93 -11.18 -6.22
C THR A 48 -0.96 -9.99 -7.19
N GLY A 49 -1.38 -10.18 -8.45
CA GLY A 49 -1.44 -9.11 -9.44
C GLY A 49 -0.07 -8.63 -9.93
N ASN A 50 0.92 -9.52 -9.98
CA ASN A 50 2.29 -9.27 -10.45
C ASN A 50 2.62 -10.00 -11.77
N HIS A 51 1.63 -10.42 -12.54
CA HIS A 51 1.83 -11.01 -13.87
C HIS A 51 2.09 -9.94 -14.93
N LEU A 52 2.64 -10.36 -16.09
CA LEU A 52 3.04 -9.44 -17.17
C LEU A 52 1.91 -8.56 -17.73
N GLY A 53 0.65 -8.89 -17.45
CA GLY A 53 -0.52 -8.11 -17.86
C GLY A 53 -1.10 -7.24 -16.74
N SER A 54 -0.51 -7.21 -15.55
CA SER A 54 -0.99 -6.41 -14.43
C SER A 54 -0.49 -4.97 -14.51
N GLN A 55 -1.13 -4.09 -13.73
CA GLN A 55 -0.78 -2.66 -13.68
C GLN A 55 0.72 -2.43 -13.40
N ALA A 56 1.32 -3.23 -12.52
CA ALA A 56 2.74 -3.14 -12.19
C ALA A 56 3.68 -3.38 -13.38
N CYS A 57 3.22 -4.09 -14.42
CA CYS A 57 3.98 -4.40 -15.63
C CYS A 57 3.63 -3.51 -16.83
N VAL A 58 2.70 -2.55 -16.68
CA VAL A 58 2.34 -1.64 -17.76
C VAL A 58 3.53 -0.75 -18.10
N ARG A 59 3.93 -0.77 -19.37
CA ARG A 59 5.04 0.05 -19.88
C ARG A 59 4.61 1.51 -19.98
N ASN A 60 5.56 2.41 -19.78
CA ASN A 60 5.40 3.87 -19.92
C ASN A 60 4.34 4.47 -18.97
N ASN A 61 4.00 3.77 -17.89
CA ASN A 61 3.27 4.36 -16.78
C ASN A 61 4.26 5.03 -15.83
N ASN A 62 3.87 6.16 -15.24
CA ASN A 62 4.60 6.68 -14.10
C ASN A 62 4.34 5.82 -12.88
N LEU A 63 5.28 5.83 -11.93
CA LEU A 63 5.20 5.07 -10.69
C LEU A 63 5.66 5.97 -9.54
N LEU A 64 4.83 6.05 -8.49
CA LEU A 64 5.23 6.58 -7.19
C LEU A 64 4.92 5.55 -6.11
N GLY A 65 5.95 4.98 -5.51
CA GLY A 65 5.86 4.25 -4.24
C GLY A 65 6.16 5.18 -3.08
N ALA A 66 5.44 5.04 -1.97
CA ALA A 66 5.60 5.94 -0.82
C ALA A 66 5.67 5.13 0.49
N GLY A 67 6.73 4.31 0.61
CA GLY A 67 6.91 3.38 1.72
C GLY A 67 6.96 4.06 3.09
N THR A 68 6.41 3.40 4.08
CA THR A 68 6.33 3.88 5.47
C THR A 68 6.44 2.70 6.43
N SER A 69 7.45 2.74 7.30
CA SER A 69 7.63 1.77 8.37
C SER A 69 7.05 2.31 9.67
N LEU A 70 6.14 1.57 10.29
CA LEU A 70 5.37 1.98 11.47
C LEU A 70 5.63 1.04 12.65
N PRO A 71 5.57 1.55 13.90
CA PRO A 71 5.78 0.72 15.08
C PRO A 71 4.57 -0.18 15.39
N ALA A 72 3.40 0.20 14.91
CA ALA A 72 2.15 -0.53 15.05
C ALA A 72 1.10 0.02 14.06
N TRP A 73 0.00 -0.71 13.89
CA TRP A 73 -1.20 -0.17 13.25
C TRP A 73 -1.98 0.70 14.24
N ASP A 74 -2.25 1.97 13.88
CA ASP A 74 -3.28 2.78 14.54
C ASP A 74 -4.56 2.80 13.69
N PRO A 75 -5.70 2.30 14.19
CA PRO A 75 -6.93 2.25 13.41
C PRO A 75 -7.44 3.60 12.93
N LYS A 76 -7.16 4.71 13.64
CA LYS A 76 -7.59 6.05 13.20
C LYS A 76 -6.71 6.51 12.04
N GLY A 77 -5.40 6.32 12.14
CA GLY A 77 -4.45 6.63 11.07
C GLY A 77 -4.75 5.84 9.79
N VAL A 78 -4.94 4.52 9.93
CA VAL A 78 -5.31 3.63 8.81
C VAL A 78 -6.63 4.07 8.17
N ARG A 79 -7.70 4.31 8.96
CA ARG A 79 -8.98 4.77 8.40
C ARG A 79 -8.84 6.10 7.64
N LYS A 80 -8.05 7.03 8.16
CA LYS A 80 -7.80 8.31 7.49
C LYS A 80 -7.06 8.11 6.17
N ALA A 81 -6.03 7.26 6.14
CA ALA A 81 -5.31 6.90 4.92
C ALA A 81 -6.23 6.24 3.87
N PHE A 82 -7.10 5.32 4.30
CA PHE A 82 -8.09 4.68 3.40
C PHE A 82 -9.13 5.66 2.85
N THR A 83 -9.56 6.65 3.62
CA THR A 83 -10.43 7.72 3.09
C THR A 83 -9.72 8.52 1.99
N ILE A 84 -8.44 8.84 2.18
CA ILE A 84 -7.63 9.53 1.17
C ILE A 84 -7.46 8.65 -0.08
N PHE A 85 -7.19 7.35 0.12
CA PHE A 85 -7.11 6.37 -0.97
C PHE A 85 -8.44 6.24 -1.75
N GLY A 86 -9.59 6.29 -1.06
CA GLY A 86 -10.89 6.32 -1.71
C GLY A 86 -11.09 7.53 -2.61
N ASN A 87 -10.62 8.71 -2.17
CA ASN A 87 -10.65 9.92 -3.00
C ASN A 87 -9.66 9.85 -4.17
N LEU A 88 -8.46 9.30 -3.94
CA LEU A 88 -7.45 9.07 -4.98
C LEU A 88 -7.99 8.16 -6.09
N THR A 89 -8.55 7.01 -5.73
CA THR A 89 -9.04 6.02 -6.70
C THR A 89 -10.36 6.42 -7.37
N ALA A 90 -11.08 7.40 -6.81
CA ALA A 90 -12.21 8.03 -7.48
C ALA A 90 -11.77 9.00 -8.61
N ASP A 91 -10.52 9.49 -8.57
CA ASP A 91 -9.91 10.20 -9.69
C ASP A 91 -9.51 9.17 -10.76
N PRO A 92 -10.05 9.26 -12.00
CA PRO A 92 -9.76 8.29 -13.05
C PRO A 92 -8.28 8.21 -13.43
N ARG A 93 -7.48 9.25 -13.16
CA ARG A 93 -6.02 9.24 -13.41
C ARG A 93 -5.28 8.20 -12.56
N PHE A 94 -5.82 7.87 -11.39
CA PHE A 94 -5.17 7.02 -10.39
C PHE A 94 -5.98 5.78 -10.03
N ALA A 95 -7.01 5.43 -10.81
CA ALA A 95 -7.97 4.38 -10.49
C ALA A 95 -7.35 2.98 -10.27
N ASN A 96 -6.18 2.71 -10.86
CA ASN A 96 -5.48 1.43 -10.73
C ASN A 96 -4.44 1.41 -9.61
N SER A 97 -4.31 2.50 -8.84
CA SER A 97 -3.40 2.60 -7.70
C SER A 97 -3.78 1.62 -6.59
N ILE A 98 -2.80 1.18 -5.81
CA ILE A 98 -3.00 0.27 -4.67
C ILE A 98 -2.37 0.83 -3.40
N THR A 99 -2.66 0.18 -2.28
CA THR A 99 -1.90 0.36 -1.04
C THR A 99 -1.54 -1.02 -0.49
N LEU A 100 -0.25 -1.26 -0.28
CA LEU A 100 0.24 -2.43 0.41
C LEU A 100 0.17 -2.20 1.92
N LEU A 101 -0.27 -3.22 2.66
CA LEU A 101 -0.30 -3.25 4.12
C LEU A 101 0.32 -4.57 4.58
N GLU A 102 1.49 -4.49 5.20
CA GLU A 102 2.35 -5.64 5.43
C GLU A 102 2.75 -5.71 6.92
N ASN A 103 2.63 -6.91 7.50
CA ASN A 103 3.22 -7.21 8.80
C ASN A 103 4.58 -7.88 8.55
N TYR A 104 5.62 -7.06 8.38
CA TYR A 104 6.94 -7.48 7.92
C TYR A 104 7.88 -7.88 9.08
N GLY A 105 8.14 -6.96 10.02
CA GLY A 105 9.13 -7.13 11.10
C GLY A 105 8.66 -8.03 12.26
N MET A 106 8.17 -9.22 11.94
CA MET A 106 7.64 -10.21 12.89
C MET A 106 8.77 -11.06 13.52
N GLU A 107 8.39 -12.13 14.24
CA GLU A 107 9.32 -12.99 15.00
C GLU A 107 10.53 -13.47 14.19
N GLY A 108 10.31 -13.94 12.96
CA GLY A 108 11.39 -14.45 12.10
C GLY A 108 12.44 -13.40 11.76
N VAL A 109 12.03 -12.15 11.51
CA VAL A 109 12.99 -11.06 11.28
C VAL A 109 13.76 -10.77 12.56
N ARG A 110 13.07 -10.66 13.70
CA ARG A 110 13.66 -10.34 15.01
C ARG A 110 14.63 -11.39 15.54
N ALA A 111 14.43 -12.66 15.18
CA ALA A 111 15.28 -13.78 15.61
C ALA A 111 16.67 -13.77 14.97
N VAL A 112 16.85 -13.11 13.82
CA VAL A 112 18.14 -13.01 13.12
C VAL A 112 19.03 -11.99 13.81
N ASP A 113 20.27 -12.36 14.14
CA ASP A 113 21.29 -11.48 14.71
C ASP A 113 21.45 -10.20 13.86
N PRO A 114 21.21 -9.00 14.42
CA PRO A 114 21.39 -7.74 13.69
C PRO A 114 22.78 -7.56 13.10
N ALA A 115 23.83 -8.08 13.73
CA ALA A 115 25.20 -7.97 13.22
C ALA A 115 25.47 -8.86 12.00
N SER A 116 24.58 -9.81 11.70
CA SER A 116 24.72 -10.74 10.57
C SER A 116 24.12 -10.23 9.27
N THR A 117 23.39 -9.11 9.27
CA THR A 117 22.70 -8.57 8.10
C THR A 117 22.93 -7.07 7.91
N ALA A 118 22.61 -6.56 6.72
CA ALA A 118 22.61 -5.13 6.44
C ALA A 118 21.27 -4.44 6.79
N LEU A 119 20.32 -5.15 7.40
CA LEU A 119 19.03 -4.58 7.81
C LEU A 119 19.28 -3.63 8.99
N ALA A 120 18.86 -2.37 8.86
CA ALA A 120 19.01 -1.38 9.90
C ALA A 120 18.38 -1.88 11.23
N PRO A 121 19.05 -1.69 12.38
CA PRO A 121 18.50 -2.09 13.68
C PRO A 121 17.12 -1.49 13.94
N GLU A 122 16.89 -0.24 13.53
CA GLU A 122 15.64 0.48 13.70
C GLU A 122 14.46 -0.18 12.96
N GLU A 123 14.67 -0.74 11.76
CA GLU A 123 13.61 -1.41 10.99
C GLU A 123 13.02 -2.60 11.78
N ARG A 124 13.79 -3.20 12.69
CA ARG A 124 13.34 -4.31 13.54
C ARG A 124 12.36 -3.86 14.63
N GLU A 125 12.30 -2.56 14.92
CA GLU A 125 11.33 -1.92 15.82
C GLU A 125 10.04 -1.52 15.11
N TYR A 126 10.02 -1.55 13.78
CA TYR A 126 8.89 -1.17 12.93
C TYR A 126 8.27 -2.40 12.22
N PRO A 127 7.44 -3.21 12.90
CA PRO A 127 6.91 -4.45 12.34
C PRO A 127 5.92 -4.25 11.20
N VAL A 128 5.48 -3.02 10.98
CA VAL A 128 4.46 -2.68 10.00
C VAL A 128 5.09 -1.91 8.84
N ILE A 129 4.83 -2.36 7.62
CA ILE A 129 5.15 -1.60 6.41
C ILE A 129 3.84 -1.29 5.70
N ALA A 130 3.67 -0.04 5.29
CA ALA A 130 2.58 0.40 4.43
C ALA A 130 3.15 1.17 3.25
N SER A 131 2.60 0.96 2.05
CA SER A 131 3.07 1.64 0.85
C SER A 131 1.92 1.94 -0.10
N PRO A 132 1.47 3.20 -0.19
CA PRO A 132 0.71 3.67 -1.33
C PRO A 132 1.56 3.53 -2.60
N ILE A 133 1.00 2.92 -3.63
CA ILE A 133 1.63 2.78 -4.95
C ILE A 133 0.69 3.38 -5.97
N LEU A 134 1.12 4.48 -6.57
CA LEU A 134 0.35 5.25 -7.53
C LEU A 134 0.91 5.03 -8.93
N TRP A 135 0.01 4.80 -9.87
CA TRP A 135 0.31 4.77 -11.30
C TRP A 135 -0.56 5.78 -12.03
N TRP A 136 0.00 6.43 -13.04
CA TRP A 136 -0.73 7.34 -13.93
C TRP A 136 -0.03 7.47 -15.29
N ASP A 137 -0.83 7.73 -16.31
CA ASP A 137 -0.36 7.93 -17.68
C ASP A 137 0.03 9.39 -17.95
N GLY A 138 0.95 9.59 -18.90
CA GLY A 138 1.33 10.91 -19.43
C GLY A 138 2.35 11.68 -18.58
N ASP A 139 2.88 12.77 -19.13
CA ASP A 139 4.00 13.51 -18.53
C ASP A 139 3.59 14.88 -17.99
N ASP A 140 2.31 15.04 -17.61
CA ASP A 140 1.83 16.32 -17.12
C ASP A 140 2.30 16.57 -15.67
N GLU A 141 2.91 17.74 -15.47
CA GLU A 141 3.54 18.12 -14.19
C GLU A 141 2.50 18.20 -13.06
N GLN A 142 1.24 18.52 -13.37
CA GLN A 142 0.19 18.66 -12.37
C GLN A 142 -0.24 17.30 -11.81
N THR A 143 -0.43 16.28 -12.65
CA THR A 143 -0.74 14.92 -12.19
C THR A 143 0.39 14.36 -11.35
N THR A 144 1.64 14.64 -11.70
CA THR A 144 2.79 14.28 -10.85
C THR A 144 2.69 14.96 -9.48
N LYS A 145 2.48 16.29 -9.43
CA LYS A 145 2.30 17.01 -8.16
C LYS A 145 1.12 16.47 -7.33
N ASP A 146 0.02 16.15 -7.99
CA ASP A 146 -1.16 15.58 -7.34
C ASP A 146 -0.84 14.19 -6.75
N ALA A 147 -0.11 13.34 -7.48
CA ALA A 147 0.31 12.02 -7.00
C ALA A 147 1.15 12.13 -5.72
N TYR A 148 2.18 12.99 -5.72
CA TYR A 148 3.00 13.24 -4.52
C TYR A 148 2.19 13.82 -3.36
N LYS A 149 1.22 14.70 -3.64
CA LYS A 149 0.32 15.24 -2.63
C LYS A 149 -0.54 14.14 -1.99
N TYR A 150 -1.10 13.23 -2.79
CA TYR A 150 -1.87 12.10 -2.27
C TYR A 150 -0.99 11.15 -1.44
N ALA A 151 0.17 10.76 -1.99
CA ALA A 151 1.11 9.88 -1.33
C ALA A 151 1.57 10.43 0.04
N THR A 152 1.96 11.71 0.08
CA THR A 152 2.35 12.39 1.32
C THR A 152 1.20 12.42 2.33
N ALA A 153 -0.01 12.81 1.89
CA ALA A 153 -1.17 12.85 2.78
C ALA A 153 -1.54 11.47 3.35
N MET A 154 -1.36 10.40 2.57
CA MET A 154 -1.56 9.02 3.04
C MET A 154 -0.49 8.62 4.05
N ARG A 155 0.79 8.92 3.80
CA ARG A 155 1.89 8.68 4.76
C ARG A 155 1.65 9.40 6.08
N ASP A 156 1.35 10.69 6.03
CA ASP A 156 1.06 11.50 7.24
C ASP A 156 -0.17 10.97 7.99
N ALA A 157 -1.18 10.50 7.27
CA ALA A 157 -2.33 9.85 7.88
C ALA A 157 -1.93 8.55 8.60
N LEU A 158 -1.09 7.72 7.99
CA LEU A 158 -0.61 6.46 8.59
C LEU A 158 0.20 6.69 9.87
N TYR A 159 0.95 7.78 9.94
CA TYR A 159 1.70 8.18 11.15
C TYR A 159 0.82 8.74 12.27
N THR A 160 -0.45 9.08 12.00
CA THR A 160 -1.36 9.61 13.02
C THR A 160 -1.54 8.59 14.16
N GLY A 161 -1.26 9.01 15.40
CA GLY A 161 -1.43 8.18 16.60
C GLY A 161 -0.24 7.27 16.94
N VAL A 162 0.69 7.08 15.99
CA VAL A 162 1.93 6.33 16.18
C VAL A 162 3.18 7.21 16.16
N ASP A 163 3.07 8.43 15.64
CA ASP A 163 4.09 9.46 15.72
C ASP A 163 4.20 10.04 17.15
N LYS A 164 4.84 9.26 18.02
CA LYS A 164 5.06 9.59 19.44
C LYS A 164 6.44 10.15 19.72
N SER A 165 7.32 10.10 18.72
CA SER A 165 8.68 10.58 18.82
C SER A 165 8.87 11.65 17.78
N ASN A 166 9.40 12.82 18.14
CA ASN A 166 9.82 13.87 17.19
C ASN A 166 11.01 13.42 16.29
N LYS A 167 11.17 12.12 16.06
CA LYS A 167 12.14 11.51 15.16
C LYS A 167 11.59 11.58 13.73
N LYS A 168 12.49 11.54 12.75
CA LYS A 168 12.10 11.45 11.35
C LYS A 168 11.34 10.14 11.09
N HIS A 169 10.34 10.21 10.20
CA HIS A 169 9.62 9.04 9.70
C HIS A 169 10.59 8.01 9.11
N HIS A 170 10.42 6.74 9.49
CA HIS A 170 11.24 5.64 9.00
C HIS A 170 10.66 5.05 7.72
N CYS A 171 11.53 4.50 6.87
CA CYS A 171 11.13 3.85 5.64
C CYS A 171 12.11 2.73 5.31
N TYR A 172 11.56 1.55 5.04
CA TYR A 172 12.33 0.45 4.51
C TYR A 172 12.95 0.82 3.17
N VAL A 173 14.27 0.64 3.05
CA VAL A 173 15.07 1.18 1.94
C VAL A 173 14.58 0.75 0.56
N ASN A 174 14.03 -0.45 0.41
CA ASN A 174 13.52 -0.93 -0.88
C ASN A 174 12.29 -0.16 -1.36
N TYR A 175 11.58 0.52 -0.46
CA TYR A 175 10.37 1.30 -0.76
C TYR A 175 10.59 2.82 -0.60
N ALA A 176 11.84 3.25 -0.38
CA ALA A 176 12.19 4.65 -0.29
C ALA A 176 12.08 5.35 -1.66
N ASN A 177 11.60 6.59 -1.68
CA ASN A 177 11.35 7.35 -2.90
C ASN A 177 12.16 8.65 -3.03
N GLY A 178 13.03 8.96 -2.07
CA GLY A 178 13.97 10.10 -2.13
C GLY A 178 13.40 11.46 -1.73
N ASP A 179 12.13 11.51 -1.32
CA ASP A 179 11.47 12.70 -0.76
C ASP A 179 12.04 13.15 0.60
#